data_AF-A0A2T0R6A7-F1
#
_entry.id   AF-A0A2T0R6A7-F1
#
_cell.length_a   1.000
_cell.length_b   1.000
_cell.length_c   1.000
_cell.angle_alpha   90.00
_cell.angle_beta   90.00
_cell.angle_gamma   90.00
#
_symmetry.space_group_name_H-M   'P 1'
#
loop_
_entity.id
_entity.type
_entity.pdbx_description
1 polymer ?
#
loop_
_entity_poly.entity_id
_entity_poly.type
_entity_poly.pdbx_seq_one_letter_code
_entity_poly.pdbx_strand_id
1 'polypeptide(L)'
;MTEAPEASWGEVLPHRDPYDPTLPEVAHRLGRLTSPPVVADVLADHGDGLLRQLAGLPVPRDWVRDCGGLLGAVLVLAEVDVAASALRSQLAAARARALADLVQDHSLVDLARELGVTRQALHKTLKNRGL
;
A
#
# COMPACT_ATOMS: atom_id res chain seq x y z
N MET A 1 0.18 -34.89 2.86
CA MET A 1 -0.46 -33.73 3.50
C MET A 1 0.63 -32.67 3.58
N THR A 2 0.71 -31.80 2.58
CA THR A 2 1.78 -30.81 2.48
C THR A 2 1.35 -29.63 3.34
N GLU A 3 1.93 -29.48 4.54
CA GLU A 3 1.78 -28.26 5.33
C GLU A 3 2.21 -27.09 4.46
N ALA A 4 1.29 -26.16 4.21
CA ALA A 4 1.65 -24.89 3.58
C ALA A 4 2.68 -24.21 4.50
N PRO A 5 3.75 -23.62 3.95
CA PRO A 5 4.73 -22.92 4.77
C PRO A 5 4.01 -21.86 5.61
N GLU A 6 4.20 -21.88 6.92
CA GLU A 6 3.71 -20.83 7.82
C GLU A 6 4.34 -19.50 7.37
N ALA A 7 3.58 -18.69 6.65
CA ALA A 7 4.06 -17.39 6.20
C ALA A 7 4.40 -16.53 7.42
N SER A 8 5.63 -16.02 7.46
CA SER A 8 6.05 -15.13 8.52
C SER A 8 5.41 -13.75 8.34
N TRP A 9 5.13 -13.03 9.44
CA TRP A 9 4.55 -11.68 9.37
C TRP A 9 5.42 -10.68 8.59
N GLY A 10 6.74 -10.91 8.52
CA GLY A 10 7.64 -10.10 7.69
C GLY A 10 7.44 -10.31 6.19
N GLU A 11 7.08 -11.52 5.76
CA GLU A 11 6.75 -11.81 4.36
C GLU A 11 5.36 -11.28 3.97
N VAL A 12 4.41 -11.32 4.91
CA VAL A 12 3.03 -10.86 4.69
C VAL A 12 2.90 -9.33 4.72
N LEU A 13 3.80 -8.63 5.41
CA LEU A 13 3.79 -7.17 5.52
C LEU A 13 4.99 -6.55 4.79
N PRO A 14 5.17 -6.78 3.46
CA PRO A 14 6.35 -6.35 2.72
C PRO A 14 6.43 -4.82 2.55
N HIS A 15 5.33 -4.10 2.81
CA HIS A 15 5.28 -2.64 2.81
C HIS A 15 5.91 -2.03 4.08
N ARG A 16 6.11 -2.83 5.12
CA ARG A 16 6.86 -2.42 6.31
C ARG A 16 8.33 -2.67 6.10
N ASP A 17 9.15 -1.77 6.64
CA ASP A 17 10.60 -1.99 6.72
C ASP A 17 10.83 -3.23 7.61
N PRO A 18 11.63 -4.23 7.20
CA PRO A 18 11.97 -5.36 8.07
C PRO A 18 12.65 -4.94 9.39
N TYR A 19 13.20 -3.72 9.44
CA TYR A 19 13.78 -3.09 10.63
C TYR A 19 12.82 -2.12 11.35
N ASP A 20 11.55 -2.03 10.93
CA ASP A 20 10.53 -1.25 11.63
C ASP A 20 10.35 -1.78 13.07
N PRO A 21 10.68 -0.99 14.11
CA PRO A 21 10.59 -1.43 15.49
C PRO A 21 9.14 -1.72 15.94
N THR A 22 8.14 -1.26 15.18
CA THR A 22 6.72 -1.50 15.46
C THR A 22 6.20 -2.81 14.88
N LEU A 23 6.94 -3.45 13.96
CA LEU A 23 6.52 -4.68 13.28
C LEU A 23 6.17 -5.82 14.25
N PRO A 24 6.95 -6.13 15.31
CA PRO A 24 6.59 -7.17 16.26
C PRO A 24 5.28 -6.91 16.98
N GLU A 25 4.99 -5.65 17.32
CA GLU A 25 3.75 -5.27 18.01
C GLU A 25 2.53 -5.38 17.08
N VAL A 26 2.69 -4.96 15.82
CA VAL A 26 1.66 -5.11 14.78
C VAL A 26 1.35 -6.59 14.53
N ALA A 27 2.39 -7.40 14.32
CA ALA A 27 2.28 -8.85 14.15
C ALA A 27 1.59 -9.51 15.34
N HIS A 28 1.94 -9.11 16.57
CA HIS A 28 1.28 -9.61 17.77
C HIS A 28 -0.21 -9.23 17.82
N ARG A 29 -0.58 -7.98 17.51
CA ARG A 29 -1.98 -7.54 17.49
C ARG A 29 -2.80 -8.28 16.44
N LEU A 30 -2.27 -8.43 15.23
CA LEU A 30 -2.94 -9.16 14.14
C LEU A 30 -3.07 -10.65 14.48
N GLY A 31 -2.01 -11.28 14.97
CA GLY A 31 -1.99 -12.72 15.32
C GLY A 31 -2.96 -13.12 16.43
N ARG A 32 -3.47 -12.17 17.22
CA ARG A 32 -4.52 -12.43 18.22
C ARG A 32 -5.92 -12.55 17.61
N LEU A 33 -6.12 -12.09 16.38
CA LEU A 33 -7.44 -11.95 15.75
C LEU A 33 -7.53 -12.71 14.43
N THR A 34 -6.43 -12.77 13.68
CA THR A 34 -6.39 -13.36 12.35
C THR A 34 -5.03 -14.05 12.11
N SER A 35 -4.84 -14.58 10.91
CA SER A 35 -3.65 -15.31 10.51
C SER A 35 -2.90 -14.59 9.38
N PRO A 36 -1.58 -14.82 9.23
CA PRO A 36 -0.81 -14.25 8.13
C PRO A 36 -1.42 -14.53 6.74
N PRO A 37 -1.92 -15.75 6.41
CA PRO A 37 -2.56 -15.99 5.12
C PRO A 37 -3.79 -15.11 4.85
N VAL A 38 -4.63 -14.85 5.85
CA VAL A 38 -5.80 -13.96 5.68
C VAL A 38 -5.35 -12.54 5.37
N VAL A 39 -4.35 -12.03 6.09
CA VAL A 39 -3.82 -10.68 5.84
C VAL A 39 -3.15 -10.60 4.47
N ALA A 40 -2.42 -11.64 4.07
CA ALA A 40 -1.81 -11.72 2.74
C ALA A 40 -2.87 -11.67 1.62
N ASP A 41 -3.97 -12.42 1.77
CA ASP A 41 -5.07 -12.40 0.81
C ASP A 41 -5.71 -11.00 0.69
N VAL A 42 -5.95 -10.33 1.83
CA VAL A 42 -6.51 -8.96 1.84
C VAL A 42 -5.53 -7.93 1.26
N LEU A 43 -4.23 -8.10 1.46
CA LEU A 43 -3.25 -7.21 0.86
C LEU A 43 -3.13 -7.46 -0.66
N ALA A 44 -3.24 -8.71 -1.10
CA ALA A 44 -3.17 -9.07 -2.51
C ALA A 44 -4.33 -8.51 -3.35
N ASP A 45 -5.53 -8.38 -2.76
CA ASP A 45 -6.69 -7.74 -3.40
C ASP A 45 -6.83 -6.24 -3.07
N HIS A 46 -5.84 -5.66 -2.39
CA HIS A 46 -5.83 -4.28 -1.92
C HIS A 46 -7.01 -3.90 -1.01
N GLY A 47 -7.59 -4.88 -0.31
CA GLY A 47 -8.71 -4.69 0.59
C GLY A 47 -10.07 -4.67 -0.09
N ASP A 48 -10.17 -4.89 -1.41
CA ASP A 48 -11.42 -4.76 -2.16
C ASP A 48 -12.52 -5.66 -1.59
N GLY A 49 -12.23 -6.94 -1.34
CA GLY A 49 -13.21 -7.88 -0.79
C GLY A 49 -13.76 -7.43 0.57
N LEU A 50 -12.87 -6.98 1.46
CA LEU A 50 -13.26 -6.52 2.80
C LEU A 50 -14.05 -5.21 2.75
N LEU A 51 -13.62 -4.25 1.91
CA LEU A 51 -14.33 -2.97 1.70
C LEU A 51 -15.74 -3.20 1.14
N ARG A 52 -15.89 -4.10 0.17
CA ARG A 52 -17.19 -4.47 -0.40
C ARG A 52 -18.12 -5.07 0.66
N GLN A 53 -17.61 -6.00 1.48
CA GLN A 53 -18.41 -6.60 2.55
C GLN A 53 -18.87 -5.56 3.57
N LEU A 54 -17.99 -4.65 3.99
CA LEU A 54 -18.33 -3.56 4.92
C LEU A 54 -19.33 -2.56 4.33
N ALA A 55 -19.34 -2.38 3.00
CA ALA A 55 -20.35 -1.61 2.28
C ALA A 55 -21.68 -2.37 2.09
N GLY A 56 -21.82 -3.60 2.62
CA GLY A 56 -23.01 -4.43 2.48
C GLY A 56 -23.18 -5.06 1.10
N LEU A 57 -22.12 -5.09 0.28
CA LEU A 57 -22.15 -5.68 -1.05
C LEU A 57 -21.90 -7.20 -0.99
N PRO A 58 -22.47 -7.98 -1.92
CA PRO A 58 -22.19 -9.41 -2.02
C PRO A 58 -20.70 -9.67 -2.23
N VAL A 59 -20.17 -10.63 -1.46
CA VAL A 59 -18.80 -11.13 -1.52
C VAL A 59 -18.82 -12.66 -1.39
N PRO A 60 -17.89 -13.37 -2.04
CA PRO A 60 -17.83 -14.84 -2.01
C PRO A 60 -17.29 -15.41 -0.69
N ARG A 61 -16.73 -14.56 0.17
CA ARG A 61 -16.01 -14.91 1.39
C ARG A 61 -16.46 -14.00 2.54
N ASP A 62 -16.56 -14.56 3.73
CA ASP A 62 -16.82 -13.79 4.95
C ASP A 62 -15.51 -13.23 5.52
N TRP A 63 -15.02 -12.15 4.90
CA TRP A 63 -13.76 -11.49 5.28
C TRP A 63 -13.79 -10.98 6.71
N VAL A 64 -14.88 -10.36 7.16
CA VAL A 64 -14.98 -9.83 8.53
C VAL A 64 -14.78 -10.95 9.55
N ARG A 65 -15.40 -12.11 9.34
CA ARG A 65 -15.19 -13.27 10.22
C ARG A 65 -13.77 -13.79 10.16
N ASP A 66 -13.20 -13.93 8.96
CA ASP A 66 -11.83 -14.45 8.77
C ASP A 66 -10.76 -13.50 9.34
N CYS A 67 -11.04 -12.19 9.39
CA CYS A 67 -10.22 -11.21 10.08
C CYS A 67 -10.36 -11.27 11.61
N GLY A 68 -11.22 -12.11 12.19
CA GLY A 68 -11.47 -12.15 13.63
C GLY A 68 -12.51 -11.14 14.11
N GLY A 69 -13.45 -10.78 13.25
CA GLY A 69 -14.50 -9.79 13.51
C GLY A 69 -14.09 -8.37 13.14
N LEU A 70 -14.97 -7.40 13.48
CA LEU A 70 -14.81 -6.00 13.07
C LEU A 70 -13.51 -5.35 13.55
N LEU A 71 -13.03 -5.70 14.77
CA LEU A 71 -11.77 -5.17 15.27
C LEU A 71 -10.59 -5.60 14.40
N GLY A 72 -10.53 -6.89 14.04
CA GLY A 72 -9.48 -7.39 13.18
C GLY A 72 -9.60 -6.84 11.76
N ALA A 73 -10.82 -6.71 11.22
CA ALA A 73 -11.06 -6.05 9.94
C ALA A 73 -10.50 -4.62 9.90
N VAL A 74 -10.70 -3.82 10.96
CA VAL A 74 -10.14 -2.46 11.07
C VAL A 74 -8.61 -2.49 11.09
N LEU A 75 -8.00 -3.41 11.82
CA LEU A 75 -6.53 -3.53 11.88
C LEU A 75 -5.94 -3.96 10.53
N VAL A 76 -6.60 -4.88 9.81
CA VAL A 76 -6.16 -5.29 8.48
C VAL A 76 -6.33 -4.14 7.48
N LEU A 77 -7.43 -3.40 7.51
CA LEU A 77 -7.60 -2.20 6.67
C LEU A 77 -6.58 -1.12 6.97
N ALA A 78 -6.14 -0.97 8.22
CA ALA A 78 -5.04 -0.08 8.55
C ALA A 78 -3.75 -0.51 7.84
N GLU A 79 -3.44 -1.80 7.76
CA GLU A 79 -2.29 -2.29 6.99
C GLU A 79 -2.45 -2.06 5.47
N VAL A 80 -3.67 -2.20 4.94
CA VAL A 80 -3.96 -1.84 3.54
C VAL A 80 -3.67 -0.35 3.27
N ASP A 81 -4.08 0.55 4.17
CA ASP A 81 -3.81 1.98 4.04
C ASP A 81 -2.30 2.29 4.14
N VAL A 82 -1.59 1.63 5.06
CA VAL A 82 -0.13 1.75 5.18
C VAL A 82 0.55 1.28 3.88
N ALA A 83 0.13 0.14 3.32
CA ALA A 83 0.65 -0.38 2.06
C ALA A 83 0.41 0.60 0.89
N ALA A 84 -0.81 1.13 0.78
CA ALA A 84 -1.17 2.13 -0.22
C ALA A 84 -0.36 3.43 -0.04
N SER A 85 -0.10 3.86 1.19
CA SER A 85 0.74 5.02 1.51
C SER A 85 2.20 4.82 1.10
N ALA A 86 2.77 3.64 1.39
CA ALA A 86 4.11 3.27 0.98
C ALA A 86 4.25 3.27 -0.55
N LEU A 87 3.31 2.64 -1.25
CA LEU A 87 3.28 2.60 -2.72
C LEU A 87 3.16 4.01 -3.33
N ARG A 88 2.24 4.84 -2.82
CA ARG A 88 2.10 6.25 -3.28
C ARG A 88 3.41 7.02 -3.11
N SER A 89 4.11 6.81 -2.00
CA SER A 89 5.38 7.48 -1.71
C SER A 89 6.48 7.05 -2.69
N GLN A 90 6.58 5.76 -2.98
CA GLN A 90 7.53 5.20 -3.96
C GLN A 90 7.21 5.70 -5.38
N LEU A 91 5.95 5.64 -5.81
CA LEU A 91 5.51 6.14 -7.11
C LEU A 91 5.80 7.64 -7.27
N ALA A 92 5.57 8.44 -6.22
CA ALA A 92 5.88 9.86 -6.25
C ALA A 92 7.38 10.12 -6.41
N ALA A 93 8.24 9.35 -5.74
CA ALA A 93 9.69 9.45 -5.90
C ALA A 93 10.15 9.04 -7.31
N ALA A 94 9.67 7.90 -7.82
CA ALA A 94 9.99 7.42 -9.16
C ALA A 94 9.54 8.41 -10.25
N ARG A 95 8.32 8.96 -10.13
CA ARG A 95 7.81 10.00 -11.05
C ARG A 95 8.63 11.27 -11.01
N ALA A 96 9.03 11.73 -9.82
CA ALA A 96 9.87 12.91 -9.69
C ALA A 96 11.25 12.69 -10.35
N ARG A 97 11.83 11.50 -10.19
CA ARG A 97 13.10 11.15 -10.83
C ARG A 97 12.98 11.12 -12.34
N ALA A 98 11.99 10.40 -12.87
CA ALA A 98 11.76 10.33 -14.31
C ALA A 98 11.52 11.72 -14.90
N LEU A 99 10.80 12.59 -14.20
CA LEU A 99 10.60 13.96 -14.61
C LEU A 99 11.91 14.79 -14.59
N ALA A 100 12.76 14.60 -13.59
CA ALA A 100 14.05 15.30 -13.50
C ALA A 100 14.99 14.92 -14.64
N ASP A 101 14.95 13.66 -15.08
CA ASP A 101 15.70 13.20 -16.26
C ASP A 101 15.09 13.81 -17.54
N LEU A 102 13.75 13.82 -17.69
CA LEU A 102 13.07 14.41 -18.86
C LEU A 102 13.35 15.91 -19.06
N VAL A 103 13.45 16.70 -17.98
CA VAL A 103 13.70 18.14 -18.10
C VAL A 103 15.13 18.49 -18.51
N GLN A 104 16.05 17.51 -18.56
CA GLN A 104 17.38 17.70 -19.15
C GLN A 104 17.30 17.76 -20.68
N ASP A 105 16.39 16.97 -21.27
CA ASP A 105 16.28 16.77 -22.72
C ASP A 105 15.10 17.56 -23.34
N HIS A 106 14.15 18.00 -22.53
CA HIS A 106 12.93 18.67 -22.99
C HIS A 106 12.67 20.00 -22.30
N SER A 107 11.99 20.91 -23.00
CA SER A 107 11.53 22.16 -22.39
C SER A 107 10.45 21.88 -21.33
N LEU A 108 10.54 22.56 -20.19
CA LEU A 108 9.51 22.50 -19.13
C LEU A 108 8.11 22.90 -19.63
N VAL A 109 8.02 23.68 -20.70
CA VAL A 109 6.75 24.14 -21.28
C VAL A 109 6.08 23.00 -22.05
N ASP A 110 6.85 22.27 -22.85
CA ASP A 110 6.33 21.18 -23.66
C ASP A 110 5.95 19.99 -22.79
N LEU A 111 6.78 19.66 -21.79
CA LEU A 111 6.46 18.63 -20.80
C LEU A 111 5.20 18.95 -20.00
N ALA A 112 5.03 20.20 -19.56
CA ALA A 112 3.81 20.59 -18.84
C ALA A 112 2.56 20.42 -19.71
N ARG A 113 2.66 20.75 -21.01
CA ARG A 113 1.57 20.57 -21.98
C ARG A 113 1.25 19.10 -22.19
N GLU A 114 2.26 18.26 -22.39
CA GLU A 114 2.09 16.82 -22.65
C GLU A 114 1.55 16.06 -21.44
N LEU A 115 2.01 16.41 -20.24
CA LEU A 115 1.53 15.82 -18.98
C LEU A 115 0.20 16.38 -18.50
N GLY A 116 -0.36 17.39 -19.18
CA GLY A 116 -1.64 18.02 -18.81
C GLY A 116 -1.59 18.74 -17.45
N VAL A 117 -0.42 19.26 -17.04
CA VAL A 117 -0.23 19.94 -15.75
C VAL A 117 0.29 21.37 -15.94
N THR A 118 0.18 22.19 -14.90
CA THR A 118 0.76 23.53 -14.95
C THR A 118 2.28 23.48 -14.77
N ARG A 119 3.01 24.43 -15.37
CA ARG A 119 4.46 24.58 -15.18
C ARG A 119 4.83 24.74 -13.69
N GLN A 120 3.99 25.41 -12.91
CA GLN A 120 4.17 25.58 -11.47
C GLN A 120 4.06 24.26 -10.71
N ALA A 121 3.11 23.39 -11.07
CA ALA A 121 2.98 22.05 -10.49
C ALA A 121 4.20 21.17 -10.82
N LEU A 122 4.72 21.30 -12.04
CA LEU A 122 5.94 20.63 -12.49
C LEU A 122 7.16 21.09 -11.66
N HIS A 123 7.36 22.40 -11.53
CA HIS A 123 8.43 22.98 -10.70
C HIS A 123 8.34 22.56 -9.23
N LYS A 124 7.13 22.54 -8.65
CA LYS A 124 6.94 22.13 -7.25
C LYS A 124 7.35 20.68 -7.03
N THR A 125 7.06 19.81 -7.99
CA THR A 125 7.44 18.38 -7.96
C THR A 125 8.96 18.21 -7.96
N LEU A 126 9.68 18.96 -8.79
CA LEU A 126 11.14 18.94 -8.87
C LEU A 126 11.77 19.50 -7.57
N LYS A 127 11.34 20.70 -7.16
CA LYS A 127 11.89 21.40 -5.98
C LYS A 127 11.70 20.64 -4.67
N ASN A 128 10.55 20.00 -4.46
CA ASN A 128 10.25 19.29 -3.21
C ASN A 128 11.10 18.02 -3.00
N ARG A 129 11.82 17.55 -4.02
CA ARG A 129 12.62 16.31 -3.96
C ARG A 129 14.13 16.54 -4.04
N GLY A 130 14.58 17.80 -4.02
CA GLY A 130 16.02 18.14 -4.03
C GLY A 130 16.71 17.79 -5.35
N LEU A 131 15.96 17.86 -6.47
CA LEU A 131 16.46 17.75 -7.85
C LEU A 131 16.41 19.12 -8.52
#